data_AF-A0A920AUC6-F1
#
_entry.id   AF-A0A920AUC6-F1
#
_cell.length_a   1.000
_cell.length_b   1.000
_cell.length_c   1.000
_cell.angle_alpha   90.00
_cell.angle_beta   90.00
_cell.angle_gamma   90.00
#
_symmetry.space_group_name_H-M   'P 1'
#
loop_
_entity.id
_entity.type
_entity.pdbx_description
1 polymer ?
#
loop_
_entity_poly.entity_id
_entity_poly.type
_entity_poly.pdbx_seq_one_letter_code
_entity_poly.pdbx_strand_id
1 'polypeptide(L)' 'MKAFITGVSGQDGAYLAELLLSKGYEVHGTVRRSSSINTVRIDDLISQFSSDEKFVLHYSDLLDSSSLTNLI' A
#
# COMPACT_ATOMS: atom_id res chain seq x y z
N MET A 1 -7.18 9.58 9.96
CA MET A 1 -6.34 8.63 10.74
C MET A 1 -5.51 7.86 9.74
N LYS A 2 -4.24 7.56 10.05
CA LYS A 2 -3.31 6.92 9.11
C LYS A 2 -3.09 5.45 9.47
N ALA A 3 -2.98 4.60 8.46
CA ALA A 3 -2.64 3.20 8.61
C ALA A 3 -1.49 2.84 7.68
N PHE A 4 -0.56 2.02 8.18
CA PHE A 4 0.56 1.51 7.40
C PHE A 4 0.42 0.00 7.23
N ILE A 5 0.47 -0.46 5.98
CA ILE A 5 0.31 -1.87 5.62
C ILE A 5 1.57 -2.34 4.90
N THR A 6 2.28 -3.28 5.50
CA THR A 6 3.35 -4.00 4.82
C THR A 6 2.78 -5.18 4.04
N GLY A 7 3.30 -5.45 2.84
CA GLY A 7 2.75 -6.52 2.00
C GLY A 7 1.35 -6.22 1.46
N VAL A 8 1.06 -4.96 1.16
CA VAL A 8 -0.27 -4.49 0.73
C VAL A 8 -0.76 -5.15 -0.57
N SER A 9 0.15 -5.60 -1.43
CA SER A 9 -0.18 -6.32 -2.67
C SER A 9 -0.54 -7.81 -2.46
N GLY A 10 -0.38 -8.32 -1.24
CA GLY A 10 -0.86 -9.64 -0.84
C GLY A 10 -2.39 -9.71 -0.76
N GLN A 11 -2.94 -10.90 -0.56
CA GLN A 11 -4.38 -11.09 -0.44
C GLN A 11 -4.96 -10.32 0.76
N ASP A 12 -4.44 -10.60 1.95
CA ASP A 12 -4.93 -9.98 3.19
C ASP A 12 -4.65 -8.47 3.22
N GLY A 13 -3.50 -8.06 2.69
CA GLY A 13 -3.12 -6.66 2.56
C GLY A 13 -4.10 -5.87 1.70
N ALA A 14 -4.54 -6.44 0.57
CA ALA A 14 -5.50 -5.81 -0.33
C ALA A 14 -6.88 -5.66 0.34
N TYR A 15 -7.41 -6.72 0.95
CA TYR A 15 -8.68 -6.67 1.67
C TYR A 15 -8.65 -5.71 2.86
N LEU A 16 -7.54 -5.68 3.61
CA LEU A 16 -7.38 -4.76 4.72
C LEU A 16 -7.31 -3.30 4.24
N ALA A 17 -6.59 -3.03 3.14
CA ALA A 17 -6.53 -1.70 2.55
C ALA A 17 -7.92 -1.21 2.14
N GLU A 18 -8.69 -2.03 1.42
CA GLU A 18 -10.07 -1.72 1.03
C GLU A 18 -10.96 -1.41 2.24
N LEU A 19 -10.90 -2.26 3.27
CA LEU A 19 -11.66 -2.07 4.50
C LEU A 19 -11.30 -0.75 5.20
N LEU A 20 -10.02 -0.42 5.30
CA LEU A 20 -9.57 0.80 5.96
C LEU A 20 -9.90 2.06 5.15
N LEU A 21 -9.74 2.01 3.83
CA LEU A 21 -10.13 3.09 2.91
C LEU A 21 -11.63 3.37 3.00
N SER A 22 -12.47 2.34 3.02
CA SER A 22 -13.93 2.50 3.19
C SER A 22 -14.32 3.13 4.54
N LYS A 23 -13.47 2.98 5.57
CA LYS A 23 -13.64 3.61 6.89
C LYS A 23 -13.06 5.04 6.94
N GLY A 24 -12.54 5.56 5.83
CA GLY A 24 -11.98 6.91 5.75
C GLY A 24 -10.55 7.04 6.28
N TYR A 25 -9.79 5.94 6.34
CA TYR A 25 -8.36 6.01 6.66
C TYR A 25 -7.54 6.44 5.44
N GLU A 26 -6.42 7.09 5.72
CA GLU A 26 -5.32 7.25 4.78
C GLU A 26 -4.41 6.03 4.92
N VAL A 27 -4.28 5.25 3.86
CA VAL A 27 -3.56 3.98 3.85
C VAL A 27 -2.25 4.14 3.08
N HIS A 28 -1.14 3.90 3.79
CA HIS A 28 0.20 3.84 3.23
C HIS A 28 0.60 2.38 3.10
N GLY A 29 0.78 1.89 1.88
CA GLY A 29 1.13 0.51 1.60
C GLY A 29 2.57 0.36 1.13
N THR A 30 3.24 -0.74 1.50
CA THR A 30 4.55 -1.07 0.92
C THR A 30 4.48 -2.12 -0.17
N VAL A 31 5.20 -1.88 -1.25
CA VAL A 31 5.38 -2.81 -2.37
C VAL A 31 6.87 -3.06 -2.61
N ARG A 32 7.23 -4.30 -2.92
CA ARG A 32 8.60 -4.61 -3.34
C ARG A 32 8.81 -4.18 -4.78
N ARG A 33 10.01 -3.69 -5.11
CA ARG A 33 10.39 -3.51 -6.52
C ARG A 33 10.40 -4.86 -7.21
N SER A 34 9.74 -4.93 -8.36
CA SER A 34 9.73 -6.12 -9.21
C SER A 34 9.79 -5.71 -10.67
N SER A 35 10.38 -6.55 -11.50
CA SER A 35 10.38 -6.40 -12.96
C SER A 35 9.03 -6.75 -13.58
N SER A 36 8.10 -7.31 -12.80
CA SER A 36 6.74 -7.65 -13.22
C SER A 36 5.71 -6.90 -12.37
N ILE A 37 4.55 -6.62 -12.98
CA ILE A 37 3.43 -5.96 -12.32
C ILE A 37 2.84 -6.93 -11.29
N ASN A 38 2.94 -6.55 -10.00
CA ASN A 38 2.46 -7.36 -8.88
C ASN A 38 1.35 -6.65 -8.08
N THR A 39 0.72 -5.63 -8.65
CA THR A 39 -0.30 -4.79 -8.00
C THR A 39 -1.73 -5.13 -8.39
N VAL A 40 -1.95 -6.19 -9.19
CA VAL A 40 -3.27 -6.58 -9.71
C VAL A 40 -4.40 -6.56 -8.66
N ARG A 41 -4.12 -6.97 -7.42
CA ARG A 41 -5.12 -7.01 -6.34
C ARG A 41 -5.51 -5.64 -5.77
N ILE A 42 -4.70 -4.63 -6.02
CA ILE A 42 -4.87 -3.27 -5.51
C ILE A 42 -4.97 -2.23 -6.64
N ASP A 43 -4.96 -2.64 -7.90
CA ASP A 43 -5.01 -1.73 -9.06
C ASP A 43 -6.29 -0.88 -9.06
N ASP A 44 -7.44 -1.48 -8.69
CA ASP A 44 -8.70 -0.75 -8.55
C ASP A 44 -8.63 0.30 -7.43
N LEU A 45 -7.99 -0.04 -6.30
CA LEU A 45 -7.77 0.89 -5.19
C LEU A 45 -6.84 2.04 -5.59
N ILE A 46 -5.78 1.76 -6.35
CA ILE A 46 -4.89 2.79 -6.91
C ILE A 46 -5.68 3.73 -7.81
N SER A 47 -6.46 3.18 -8.74
CA SER A 47 -7.24 3.98 -9.68
C SER A 47 -8.30 4.85 -8.98
N GLN A 48 -8.91 4.35 -7.90
CA GLN A 48 -9.98 5.05 -7.20
C GLN A 48 -9.47 6.10 -6.21
N PHE A 49 -8.37 5.83 -5.52
CA PHE A 49 -7.90 6.66 -4.38
C PHE A 49 -6.62 7.45 -4.66
N SER A 50 -6.00 7.29 -5.83
CA SER A 50 -4.78 8.04 -6.21
C SER A 50 -4.98 9.56 -6.22
N SER A 51 -6.18 10.05 -6.57
CA SER A 51 -6.43 11.50 -6.66
C SER A 51 -6.64 12.17 -5.31
N ASP A 52 -7.10 11.42 -4.31
CA ASP A 52 -7.42 11.91 -2.97
C ASP A 52 -6.23 11.77 -1.99
N GLU A 53 -5.08 11.25 -2.45
CA GLU A 53 -3.92 10.88 -1.63
C GLU A 53 -4.27 9.93 -0.46
N LYS A 54 -5.44 9.27 -0.50
CA LYS A 54 -5.88 8.34 0.54
C LYS A 54 -5.21 6.98 0.45
N PHE A 55 -4.68 6.62 -0.72
CA PHE A 55 -3.92 5.39 -0.90
C PHE A 55 -2.57 5.69 -1.53
N VAL A 56 -1.51 5.56 -0.74
CA VAL A 56 -0.13 5.88 -1.16
C VAL A 56 0.72 4.62 -1.09
N LEU A 57 1.38 4.29 -2.20
CA LEU A 57 2.28 3.14 -2.28
C LEU A 57 3.74 3.58 -2.22
N HIS A 58 4.49 2.86 -1.40
CA HIS A 58 5.91 3.09 -1.21
C HIS A 58 6.73 1.87 -1.59
N TYR A 59 7.85 2.08 -2.25
CA TYR A 59 8.80 1.01 -2.50
C TYR A 59 9.61 0.72 -1.23
N SER A 60 9.48 -0.48 -0.68
CA SER A 60 10.30 -0.92 0.44
C SER A 60 10.50 -2.43 0.45
N ASP A 61 11.51 -2.86 1.20
CA ASP A 61 11.80 -4.26 1.45
C ASP A 61 11.98 -4.49 2.94
N LEU A 62 11.30 -5.51 3.49
CA LEU A 62 11.42 -5.87 4.91
C LEU A 62 12.83 -6.37 5.27
N LEU A 63 13.61 -6.82 4.28
CA LEU A 63 15.00 -7.21 4.46
C LEU A 63 15.96 -6.01 4.48
N ASP A 64 15.50 -4.83 4.06
CA ASP A 64 16.27 -3.59 4.06
C ASP A 64 15.62 -2.58 5.02
N SER A 65 16.09 -2.57 6.27
CA SER A 65 15.59 -1.69 7.32
C SER A 65 15.72 -0.20 6.98
N SER A 66 16.70 0.18 6.16
CA SER A 66 16.89 1.58 5.74
C SER A 66 15.74 2.06 4.84
N SER A 67 15.18 1.15 4.04
CA SER A 67 14.04 1.43 3.16
C SER A 67 12.74 1.67 3.91
N LEU A 68 12.60 1.10 5.12
CA LEU A 68 11.41 1.27 5.97
C LEU A 68 11.47 2.52 6.83
N THR A 69 12.66 2.88 7.30
CA THR A 69 12.85 3.92 8.32
C THR A 69 12.50 5.33 7.79
N ASN A 70 12.46 5.53 6.48
CA ASN A 70 12.22 6.84 5.84
C ASN A 70 10.82 6.98 5.20
N LEU A 71 9.88 6.08 5.48
CA LEU A 71 8.62 6.02 4.74
C LEU A 71 7.52 6.94 5.27
N ILE A 72 7.52 7.25 6.58
CA ILE A 72 6.52 8.10 7.24
C ILE A 72 7.16 8.79 8.45
#